data_AF-A0A535R5T2-F1
#
_entry.id   AF-A0A535R5T2-F1
#
_cell.length_a   1.000
_cell.length_b   1.000
_cell.length_c   1.000
_cell.angle_alpha   90.00
_cell.angle_beta   90.00
_cell.angle_gamma   90.00
#
_symmetry.space_group_name_H-M   'P 1'
#
loop_
_entity.id
_entity.type
_entity.pdbx_description
1 polymer ?
#
loop_
_entity_poly.entity_id
_entity_poly.type
_entity_poly.pdbx_seq_one_letter_code
_entity_poly.pdbx_strand_id
1 'polypeptide(L)' 'LVNRAALRAAQEAGEVLGAYRVLQAAYETDVRPLLSEVRVRQGLDPDPIAAFHASGYAERVARERAVVAASSGYPGA' A
#
# COMPACT_ATOMS: atom_id res chain seq x y z
N LEU A 1 7.86 9.97 10.39
CA LEU A 1 7.84 8.83 11.32
C LEU A 1 9.24 8.45 11.76
N VAL A 2 10.14 8.11 10.84
CA VAL A 2 11.54 7.84 11.19
C VAL A 2 12.20 9.06 11.85
N ASN A 3 12.84 8.85 13.00
CA ASN A 3 13.72 9.83 13.62
C ASN A 3 15.07 9.83 12.90
N ARG A 4 15.23 10.74 11.93
CA ARG A 4 16.43 10.80 11.06
C ARG A 4 17.70 11.18 11.83
N ALA A 5 17.59 12.03 12.85
CA ALA A 5 18.73 12.44 13.66
C ALA A 5 19.29 11.26 14.46
N ALA A 6 18.41 10.53 15.15
CA ALA A 6 18.81 9.32 15.91
C ALA A 6 19.37 8.23 15.00
N LEU A 7 18.75 8.03 13.81
CA LEU A 7 19.26 7.08 12.82
C LEU A 7 20.67 7.44 12.35
N ARG A 8 20.91 8.72 12.04
CA ARG A 8 22.22 9.20 11.58
C ARG A 8 23.30 8.99 12.65
N ALA A 9 22.98 9.32 13.90
CA ALA A 9 23.91 9.12 15.02
C ALA A 9 24.28 7.64 15.20
N ALA A 10 23.30 6.74 15.17
CA ALA A 10 23.54 5.29 15.29
C ALA A 10 24.39 4.75 14.11
N GLN A 11 24.15 5.25 12.90
CA GLN A 11 24.93 4.88 11.72
C GLN A 11 26.39 5.34 11.83
N GLU A 12 26.64 6.57 12.25
CA GLU A 12 28.00 7.11 12.43
C GLU A 12 28.78 6.38 13.52
N ALA A 13 28.10 5.95 14.58
CA ALA A 13 28.69 5.17 15.65
C ALA A 13 28.89 3.68 15.32
N GLY A 14 28.42 3.21 14.16
CA GLY A 14 28.44 1.78 13.80
C GLY A 14 27.49 0.91 14.62
N GLU A 15 26.50 1.52 15.28
CA GLU A 15 25.51 0.82 16.13
C GLU A 15 24.40 0.18 15.29
N VAL A 16 24.70 -0.96 14.68
CA VAL A 16 23.78 -1.67 13.75
C VAL A 16 22.41 -1.95 14.38
N LEU A 17 22.38 -2.51 15.59
CA LEU A 17 21.11 -2.81 16.28
C LEU A 17 20.37 -1.54 16.72
N GLY A 18 21.09 -0.45 17.01
CA GLY A 18 20.49 0.85 17.32
C GLY A 18 19.79 1.43 16.10
N ALA A 19 20.47 1.45 14.95
CA ALA A 19 19.90 1.91 13.69
C ALA A 19 18.68 1.07 13.26
N TYR A 20 18.76 -0.26 13.41
CA TYR A 20 17.63 -1.17 13.14
C TYR A 20 16.39 -0.81 13.98
N ARG A 21 16.56 -0.60 15.30
CA ARG A 21 15.45 -0.26 16.20
C ARG A 21 14.78 1.06 15.83
N VAL A 22 15.53 2.07 15.37
CA VAL A 22 14.96 3.35 14.92
C VAL A 22 14.04 3.18 13.72
N LEU A 23 14.44 2.33 12.76
CA LEU A 23 13.62 2.04 11.59
C LEU A 23 12.41 1.18 11.96
N GLN A 24 12.62 0.14 12.77
CA GLN A 24 11.57 -0.77 13.21
C GLN A 24 10.44 -0.02 13.96
N ALA A 25 10.79 0.91 14.85
CA ALA A 25 9.80 1.72 15.57
C ALA A 25 8.90 2.55 14.63
N ALA A 26 9.46 3.08 13.54
CA ALA A 26 8.69 3.81 12.54
C ALA A 26 7.84 2.88 11.65
N TYR A 27 8.36 1.69 11.33
CA TYR A 27 7.66 0.69 10.52
C TYR A 27 6.45 0.09 11.26
N GLU A 28 6.58 -0.16 12.56
CA GLU A 28 5.50 -0.70 13.40
C GLU A 28 4.39 0.32 13.68
N THR A 29 4.61 1.59 13.35
CA THR A 29 3.57 2.61 13.50
C THR A 29 2.44 2.37 12.52
N ASP A 30 1.26 2.01 13.02
CA ASP A 30 0.07 1.88 12.18
C ASP A 30 -0.44 3.25 11.72
N VAL A 31 -0.19 3.56 10.46
CA VAL A 31 -0.63 4.80 9.81
C VAL A 31 -1.98 4.68 9.10
N ARG A 32 -2.61 3.50 9.08
CA ARG A 32 -3.89 3.28 8.37
C ARG A 32 -4.98 4.25 8.84
N PRO A 33 -5.14 4.56 10.14
CA PRO A 33 -6.11 5.55 10.59
C PRO A 33 -5.85 6.96 10.01
N LEU A 34 -4.59 7.38 9.95
CA LEU A 34 -4.21 8.67 9.36
C LEU A 34 -4.54 8.72 7.86
N LEU A 35 -4.24 7.65 7.12
CA LEU A 35 -4.54 7.55 5.70
C LEU A 35 -6.06 7.53 5.42
N SER A 36 -6.83 6.89 6.29
CA SER A 36 -8.30 6.89 6.24
C SER A 36 -8.85 8.32 6.41
N GLU A 37 -8.38 9.05 7.41
CA GLU A 37 -8.81 10.41 7.68
C GLU A 37 -8.44 11.38 6.52
N VAL A 38 -7.26 11.23 5.93
CA VAL A 38 -6.86 12.02 4.76
C VAL A 38 -7.83 11.82 3.59
N ARG A 39 -8.27 10.58 3.33
CA ARG A 39 -9.27 10.30 2.28
C ARG A 39 -10.59 11.02 2.56
N VAL A 40 -11.07 10.94 3.80
CA VAL A 40 -12.30 11.64 4.23
C VAL A 40 -12.18 13.15 4.01
N ARG A 41 -11.05 13.76 4.37
CA ARG A 41 -10.81 15.21 4.13
C ARG A 41 -10.78 15.58 2.65
N GLN A 42 -10.43 14.64 1.78
CA GLN A 42 -10.46 14.80 0.33
C GLN A 42 -11.84 14.49 -0.29
N GLY A 43 -12.84 14.16 0.53
CA GLY A 43 -14.17 13.76 0.05
C GLY A 43 -14.21 12.36 -0.56
N LEU A 44 -13.22 11.51 -0.26
CA LEU A 44 -13.13 10.13 -0.72
C LEU A 44 -13.57 9.16 0.39
N ASP A 45 -13.97 7.96 -0.01
CA ASP A 45 -14.26 6.89 0.93
C ASP A 45 -12.99 6.49 1.72
N PRO A 46 -13.06 6.35 3.06
CA PRO A 46 -11.92 5.91 3.88
C PRO A 46 -11.42 4.50 3.55
N ASP A 47 -12.30 3.61 3.06
CA ASP A 47 -11.97 2.27 2.61
C ASP A 47 -12.00 2.19 1.07
N PRO A 48 -10.84 2.31 0.41
CA PRO A 48 -10.78 2.32 -1.04
C PRO A 48 -11.18 0.99 -1.68
N ILE A 49 -11.06 -0.14 -0.98
CA ILE A 49 -11.41 -1.46 -1.53
C ILE A 49 -12.91 -1.65 -1.44
N ALA A 50 -13.52 -1.30 -0.31
CA ALA A 50 -14.99 -1.31 -0.19
C ALA A 50 -15.63 -0.37 -1.22
N ALA A 51 -15.08 0.83 -1.40
CA ALA A 51 -15.55 1.77 -2.41
C ALA A 51 -15.42 1.23 -3.85
N PHE A 52 -14.30 0.56 -4.15
CA PHE A 52 -14.10 -0.10 -5.43
C PHE A 52 -15.16 -1.18 -5.69
N HIS A 53 -15.41 -2.06 -4.72
CA HIS A 53 -16.45 -3.09 -4.83
C HIS A 53 -17.85 -2.49 -4.98
N ALA A 54 -18.19 -1.48 -4.16
CA ALA A 54 -19.47 -0.80 -4.24
C ALA A 54 -19.71 -0.10 -5.58
N SER A 55 -18.63 0.35 -6.24
CA SER A 55 -18.72 1.04 -7.53
C SER A 55 -19.11 0.14 -8.71
N GLY A 56 -18.98 -1.19 -8.58
CA GLY A 56 -19.20 -2.13 -9.70
C GLY A 56 -18.26 -1.92 -10.89
N TYR A 57 -17.14 -1.22 -10.67
CA TYR A 57 -16.22 -0.81 -11.72
C TYR A 57 -15.64 -2.03 -12.45
N ALA A 58 -15.26 -3.08 -11.71
CA ALA A 58 -14.67 -4.29 -12.26
C ALA A 58 -15.61 -4.95 -13.28
N GLU A 59 -16.88 -5.13 -12.91
CA GLU A 59 -17.91 -5.75 -13.75
C GLU A 59 -18.19 -4.89 -14.99
N ARG A 60 -18.25 -3.57 -14.82
CA ARG A 60 -18.47 -2.65 -15.93
C ARG A 60 -17.33 -2.74 -16.95
N VAL A 61 -16.08 -2.65 -16.51
CA VAL A 61 -14.91 -2.70 -17.39
C VAL A 61 -14.74 -4.08 -18.02
N ALA A 62 -15.07 -5.17 -17.32
CA ALA A 62 -15.05 -6.51 -17.89
C ALA A 62 -16.00 -6.66 -19.08
N ARG A 63 -17.21 -6.05 -19.01
CA ARG A 63 -18.15 -6.00 -20.14
C ARG A 63 -17.64 -5.14 -21.30
N GLU A 64 -17.05 -3.99 -20.99
CA GLU A 64 -16.56 -3.02 -21.99
C GLU A 64 -15.36 -3.56 -22.79
N ARG A 65 -14.48 -4.35 -22.18
CA ARG A 65 -13.19 -4.70 -22.81
C ARG A 65 -13.24 -5.76 -23.91
N ALA A 66 -14.39 -6.41 -24.14
CA ALA A 66 -14.51 -7.63 -24.95
C ALA A 66 -13.53 -8.73 -24.51
N VAL A 67 -14.03 -9.95 -24.31
CA VAL A 67 -13.18 -11.06 -23.86
C VAL A 67 -12.25 -11.43 -25.00
N VAL A 68 -10.99 -10.97 -24.97
CA VAL A 68 -9.92 -11.69 -25.65
C VAL A 68 -9.82 -13.01 -24.92
N ALA A 69 -10.21 -14.10 -25.60
CA ALA A 69 -10.08 -15.44 -25.05
C ALA A 69 -8.66 -15.61 -24.52
N ALA A 70 -8.53 -15.95 -23.23
CA ALA A 70 -7.25 -16.28 -22.65
C ALA A 70 -6.71 -17.50 -23.41
N SER A 71 -5.86 -17.26 -24.41
CA SER A 71 -5.13 -18.33 -25.07
C SER A 71 -4.14 -18.86 -24.04
N SER A 72 -4.36 -20.09 -23.57
CA SER A 72 -3.27 -20.85 -22.95
C SER A 72 -2.12 -20.87 -23.95
N GLY A 73 -0.94 -20.37 -23.55
CA GLY A 73 0.26 -20.34 -24.39
C GLY A 73 0.83 -21.73 -24.72
N TYR A 74 0.13 -22.81 -24.36
CA TYR A 74 0.49 -24.17 -24.71
C TYR A 74 -0.42 -24.70 -25.82
N PRO A 75 0.09 -24.83 -27.06
CA PRO A 75 -0.58 -25.60 -28.08
C PRO A 75 -0.37 -27.10 -27.77
N GLY A 76 -1.37 -27.75 -27.16
CA GLY A 76 -1.45 -29.22 -27.13
C GLY A 76 -1.73 -29.92 -25.79
N ALA A 77 -2.70 -29.46 -25.01
CA ALA A 77 -3.33 -30.28 -23.96
C ALA A 77 -4.78 -30.57 -24.31
#